data_AF-A0A7S2IQ81-F1
#
_entry.id   AF-A0A7S2IQ81-F1
#
_cell.length_a   1.000
_cell.length_b   1.000
_cell.length_c   1.000
_cell.angle_alpha   90.00
_cell.angle_beta   90.00
_cell.angle_gamma   90.00
#
_symmetry.space_group_name_H-M   'P 1'
#
loop_
_entity.id
_entity.type
_entity.pdbx_description
1 polymer ?
#
loop_
_entity_poly.entity_id
_entity_poly.type
_entity_poly.pdbx_seq_one_letter_code
_entity_poly.pdbx_strand_id
1 'polypeptide(L)'
;AKLPPASLYNTSGRVTPDVAAVGTCYKVFSGGGPVGTLSGTSASTPTFAGMISRINDERAAKGKPTVGFVNPVLYKAGGSVGTDIVSGNNKKIACKAGFPATPGFDAVTGLGTPLWGRLHTLLDA
;
A
#
# COMPACT_ATOMS: atom_id res chain seq x y z
N ALA A 1 8.34 -15.90 10.78
CA ALA A 1 9.56 -15.19 10.34
C ALA A 1 10.23 -14.51 11.54
N LYS A 2 11.53 -14.20 11.49
CA LYS A 2 12.25 -13.58 12.62
C LYS A 2 12.06 -12.06 12.62
N LEU A 3 11.40 -11.54 13.66
CA LEU A 3 11.24 -10.10 13.90
C LEU A 3 12.57 -9.45 14.34
N PRO A 4 12.72 -8.11 14.17
CA PRO A 4 13.82 -7.39 14.80
C PRO A 4 13.72 -7.45 16.34
N PRO A 5 14.82 -7.20 17.08
CA PRO A 5 14.77 -7.07 18.54
C PRO A 5 13.69 -6.10 19.00
N ALA A 6 12.91 -6.49 20.02
CA ALA A 6 11.81 -5.69 20.54
C ALA A 6 12.26 -4.31 21.08
N SER A 7 13.52 -4.15 21.45
CA SER A 7 14.10 -2.85 21.84
C SER A 7 14.19 -1.83 20.70
N LEU A 8 13.97 -2.24 19.44
CA LEU A 8 14.08 -1.37 18.26
C LEU A 8 12.74 -0.84 17.75
N TYR A 9 11.61 -1.24 18.34
CA TYR A 9 10.29 -0.77 17.93
C TYR A 9 9.30 -0.79 19.09
N ASN A 10 8.23 0.01 18.98
CA ASN A 10 7.15 -0.01 19.97
C ASN A 10 6.14 -1.12 19.61
N THR A 11 6.01 -2.12 20.48
CA THR A 11 5.11 -3.27 20.30
C THR A 11 3.63 -2.93 20.45
N SER A 12 3.30 -1.78 21.03
CA SER A 12 1.92 -1.34 21.28
C SER A 12 1.50 -0.16 20.40
N GLY A 13 2.35 0.25 19.45
CA GLY A 13 2.10 1.37 18.55
C GLY A 13 1.36 0.96 17.26
N ARG A 14 0.92 1.97 16.50
CA ARG A 14 0.39 1.78 15.14
C ARG A 14 1.51 1.31 14.21
N VAL A 15 1.27 0.20 13.50
CA VAL A 15 2.21 -0.40 12.55
C VAL A 15 1.94 0.12 11.14
N THR A 16 2.98 0.47 10.38
CA THR A 16 2.89 0.91 8.97
C THR A 16 3.54 -0.12 8.04
N PRO A 17 3.19 -0.13 6.74
CA PRO A 17 2.11 0.63 6.09
C PRO A 17 0.73 -0.07 6.22
N ASP A 18 -0.33 0.53 5.67
CA ASP A 18 -1.64 -0.13 5.55
C ASP A 18 -1.76 -0.99 4.29
N VAL A 19 -1.17 -0.53 3.18
CA VAL A 19 -1.14 -1.19 1.86
C VAL A 19 0.19 -0.89 1.18
N ALA A 20 0.51 -1.66 0.15
CA ALA A 20 1.65 -1.41 -0.74
C ALA A 20 1.20 -1.35 -2.21
N ALA A 21 2.01 -0.72 -3.05
CA ALA A 21 1.88 -0.82 -4.50
C ALA A 21 3.29 -0.87 -5.11
N VAL A 22 3.38 -1.12 -6.41
CA VAL A 22 4.67 -1.06 -7.11
C VAL A 22 5.31 0.30 -6.82
N GLY A 23 6.59 0.29 -6.48
CA GLY A 23 7.36 1.48 -6.12
C GLY A 23 8.67 1.57 -6.88
N THR A 24 8.84 0.80 -7.95
CA THR A 24 10.11 0.68 -8.67
C THR A 24 9.90 0.85 -10.16
N CYS A 25 10.92 1.39 -10.82
CA CYS A 25 11.01 1.44 -12.28
C CYS A 25 9.88 2.23 -12.98
N TYR A 26 9.30 3.25 -12.33
CA TYR A 26 8.30 4.11 -12.96
C TYR A 26 8.96 5.00 -14.01
N LYS A 27 8.50 4.93 -15.26
CA LYS A 27 8.95 5.84 -16.32
C LYS A 27 8.35 7.23 -16.07
N VAL A 28 9.20 8.24 -15.94
CA VAL A 28 8.78 9.61 -15.65
C VAL A 28 9.24 10.55 -16.75
N PHE A 29 8.37 11.50 -17.09
CA PHE A 29 8.65 12.61 -17.99
C PHE A 29 8.58 13.92 -17.21
N SER A 30 9.58 14.77 -17.38
CA SER A 30 9.67 16.07 -16.72
C SER A 30 10.46 17.04 -17.60
N GLY A 31 10.10 18.32 -17.58
CA GLY A 31 10.80 19.34 -18.38
C GLY A 31 10.77 19.10 -19.90
N GLY A 32 9.72 18.45 -20.42
CA GLY A 32 9.57 18.18 -21.86
C GLY A 32 10.23 16.90 -22.37
N GLY A 33 10.81 16.06 -21.50
CA GLY A 33 11.44 14.81 -21.92
C GLY A 33 11.44 13.71 -20.86
N PRO A 34 11.87 12.48 -21.21
CA PRO A 34 12.02 11.39 -20.25
C PRO A 34 13.18 11.66 -19.30
N VAL A 35 12.98 11.44 -18.00
CA VAL A 35 14.05 11.55 -16.98
C VAL A 35 14.52 10.18 -16.48
N GLY A 36 14.23 9.12 -17.24
CA GLY A 36 14.51 7.74 -16.89
C GLY A 36 13.44 7.12 -16.01
N THR A 37 13.85 6.13 -15.22
CA THR A 37 12.97 5.43 -14.28
C THR A 37 13.23 5.84 -12.84
N LEU A 38 12.18 6.23 -12.13
CA LEU A 38 12.25 6.56 -10.71
C LEU A 38 11.68 5.43 -9.85
N SER A 39 12.16 5.35 -8.62
CA SER A 39 11.72 4.38 -7.61
C SER A 39 11.54 5.08 -6.26
N GLY A 40 10.62 4.57 -5.46
CA GLY A 40 10.25 5.08 -4.14
C GLY A 40 8.78 4.84 -3.87
N THR A 41 8.41 4.83 -2.60
CA THR A 41 7.00 4.82 -2.18
C THR A 41 6.25 6.05 -2.68
N SER A 42 6.95 7.14 -3.03
CA SER A 42 6.40 8.29 -3.75
C SER A 42 5.75 7.94 -5.09
N ALA A 43 6.08 6.80 -5.71
CA ALA A 43 5.36 6.31 -6.89
C ALA A 43 4.16 5.42 -6.52
N SER A 44 4.28 4.66 -5.43
CA SER A 44 3.21 3.82 -4.89
C SER A 44 2.03 4.64 -4.38
N THR A 45 2.30 5.75 -3.68
CA THR A 45 1.28 6.65 -3.11
C THR A 45 0.30 7.19 -4.17
N PRO A 46 0.74 7.85 -5.27
CA PRO A 46 -0.16 8.34 -6.31
C PRO A 46 -0.81 7.21 -7.11
N THR A 47 -0.19 6.02 -7.19
CA THR A 47 -0.82 4.84 -7.80
C THR A 47 -2.08 4.44 -7.03
N PHE A 48 -1.98 4.31 -5.71
CA PHE A 48 -3.15 4.02 -4.86
C PHE A 48 -4.16 5.18 -4.87
N ALA A 49 -3.70 6.43 -4.82
CA ALA A 49 -4.57 7.59 -4.90
C ALA A 49 -5.38 7.64 -6.21
N GLY A 50 -4.78 7.24 -7.34
CA GLY A 50 -5.48 7.12 -8.61
C GLY A 50 -6.63 6.11 -8.57
N MET A 51 -6.43 4.97 -7.90
CA MET A 51 -7.50 3.98 -7.70
C MET A 51 -8.65 4.57 -6.86
N ILE A 52 -8.33 5.24 -5.74
CA ILE A 52 -9.34 5.88 -4.89
C ILE A 52 -10.07 7.00 -5.64
N SER A 53 -9.36 7.81 -6.42
CA SER A 53 -9.93 8.87 -7.24
C SER A 53 -10.93 8.31 -8.25
N ARG A 54 -10.57 7.21 -8.94
CA ARG A 54 -11.46 6.56 -9.90
C ARG A 54 -12.72 5.99 -9.24
N ILE A 55 -12.60 5.39 -8.06
CA ILE A 55 -13.76 4.91 -7.29
C ILE A 55 -14.66 6.10 -6.90
N ASN A 56 -14.08 7.23 -6.47
CA ASN A 56 -14.85 8.42 -6.12
C ASN A 56 -15.57 9.04 -7.33
N ASP A 57 -14.93 9.05 -8.51
CA ASP A 57 -15.54 9.48 -9.78
C ASP A 57 -16.79 8.63 -10.11
N GLU A 58 -16.67 7.31 -10.03
CA GLU A 58 -17.78 6.38 -10.29
C GLU A 58 -18.90 6.50 -9.24
N ARG A 59 -18.55 6.75 -7.98
CA ARG A 59 -19.51 7.03 -6.90
C ARG A 59 -20.24 8.35 -7.14
N ALA A 60 -19.53 9.41 -7.53
CA ALA A 60 -20.12 10.72 -7.82
C ALA A 60 -21.11 10.65 -8.99
N ALA A 61 -20.80 9.87 -10.04
CA ALA A 61 -21.71 9.63 -11.16
C ALA A 61 -23.02 8.93 -10.74
N LYS A 62 -23.02 8.23 -9.59
CA LYS A 62 -24.20 7.58 -8.98
C LYS A 62 -24.83 8.43 -7.87
N GLY A 63 -24.38 9.68 -7.67
CA GLY A 63 -24.84 10.55 -6.57
C GLY A 63 -24.41 10.09 -5.17
N LYS A 64 -23.42 9.18 -5.07
CA LYS A 64 -22.87 8.71 -3.79
C LYS A 64 -21.78 9.66 -3.27
N PRO A 65 -21.59 9.78 -1.95
CA PRO A 65 -20.46 10.52 -1.36
C PRO A 65 -19.12 9.80 -1.62
N THR A 66 -18.01 10.52 -1.52
CA THR A 66 -16.66 9.94 -1.60
C THR A 66 -16.36 8.96 -0.46
N VAL A 67 -15.38 8.07 -0.65
CA VAL A 67 -15.06 6.99 0.30
C VAL A 67 -14.39 7.46 1.61
N GLY A 68 -13.82 8.66 1.63
CA GLY A 68 -13.21 9.25 2.83
C GLY A 68 -12.11 8.39 3.48
N PHE A 69 -12.22 8.18 4.79
CA PHE A 69 -11.27 7.40 5.57
C PHE A 69 -11.48 5.89 5.37
N VAL A 70 -10.68 5.29 4.49
CA VAL A 70 -10.88 3.90 4.04
C VAL A 70 -10.32 2.83 4.99
N ASN A 71 -9.41 3.16 5.90
CA ASN A 71 -8.72 2.14 6.71
C ASN A 71 -9.67 1.18 7.44
N PRO A 72 -10.72 1.63 8.15
CA PRO A 72 -11.61 0.71 8.86
C PRO A 72 -12.24 -0.36 7.93
N VAL A 73 -12.61 0.04 6.71
CA VAL A 73 -13.17 -0.86 5.70
C VAL A 73 -12.11 -1.84 5.18
N LEU A 74 -10.90 -1.36 4.90
CA LEU A 74 -9.80 -2.21 4.44
C LEU A 74 -9.42 -3.27 5.49
N TYR A 75 -9.26 -2.87 6.76
CA TYR A 75 -8.91 -3.81 7.83
C TYR A 75 -10.05 -4.78 8.15
N LYS A 76 -11.32 -4.38 7.98
CA LYS A 76 -12.46 -5.31 8.09
C LYS A 76 -12.44 -6.37 6.98
N ALA A 77 -11.99 -6.03 5.78
CA ALA A 77 -11.83 -6.98 4.67
C ALA A 77 -10.58 -7.86 4.79
N GLY A 78 -9.56 -7.40 5.53
CA GLY A 78 -8.31 -8.13 5.75
C GLY A 78 -7.54 -8.38 4.45
N GLY A 79 -6.96 -9.58 4.31
CA GLY A 79 -6.22 -9.99 3.10
C GLY A 79 -7.07 -10.05 1.81
N SER A 80 -8.38 -9.84 1.90
CA SER A 80 -9.27 -9.83 0.72
C SER A 80 -9.11 -8.57 -0.13
N VAL A 81 -8.41 -7.53 0.34
CA VAL A 81 -8.21 -6.27 -0.40
C VAL A 81 -7.38 -6.48 -1.68
N GLY A 82 -6.49 -7.48 -1.71
CA GLY A 82 -5.59 -7.64 -2.86
C GLY A 82 -4.66 -8.85 -2.77
N THR A 83 -3.45 -8.68 -3.31
CA THR A 83 -2.39 -9.70 -3.29
C THR A 83 -1.57 -9.59 -2.02
N ASP A 84 -1.54 -10.67 -1.23
CA ASP A 84 -0.70 -10.81 -0.05
C ASP A 84 0.78 -10.99 -0.46
N ILE A 85 1.68 -10.21 0.14
CA ILE A 85 3.12 -10.25 -0.16
C ILE A 85 3.81 -11.00 0.97
N VAL A 86 4.13 -12.26 0.73
CA VAL A 86 4.61 -13.17 1.80
C VAL A 86 6.14 -13.35 1.83
N SER A 87 6.86 -12.62 0.97
CA SER A 87 8.31 -12.78 0.80
C SER A 87 9.03 -11.45 0.64
N GLY A 88 10.17 -11.31 1.30
CA GLY A 88 10.99 -10.09 1.30
C GLY A 88 11.16 -9.51 2.70
N ASN A 89 11.79 -8.34 2.77
CA ASN A 89 11.97 -7.58 4.01
C ASN A 89 12.31 -6.12 3.68
N ASN A 90 12.23 -5.24 4.69
CA ASN A 90 12.60 -3.83 4.58
C ASN A 90 13.98 -3.51 5.21
N LYS A 91 14.88 -4.49 5.32
CA LYS A 91 16.25 -4.25 5.84
C LYS A 91 17.02 -3.38 4.87
N LYS A 92 17.89 -2.50 5.40
CA LYS A 92 18.82 -1.68 4.63
C LYS A 92 20.24 -1.98 5.07
N ILE A 93 21.23 -1.66 4.23
CA ILE A 93 22.65 -1.87 4.58
C ILE A 93 23.00 -1.17 5.91
N ALA A 94 22.54 0.06 6.08
CA ALA A 94 22.75 0.84 7.30
C ALA A 94 21.89 0.39 8.50
N CYS A 95 20.82 -0.39 8.28
CA CYS A 95 19.95 -0.90 9.34
C CYS A 95 19.64 -2.37 9.07
N LYS A 96 20.46 -3.25 9.68
CA LYS A 96 20.32 -4.70 9.53
C LYS A 96 19.08 -5.26 10.25
N ALA A 97 18.49 -4.47 11.14
CA ALA A 97 17.19 -4.74 11.73
C ALA A 97 16.08 -4.26 10.78
N GLY A 98 15.14 -5.15 10.47
CA GLY A 98 14.01 -4.87 9.61
C GLY A 98 12.98 -5.97 9.75
N PHE A 99 11.77 -5.66 9.33
CA PHE A 99 10.64 -6.57 9.39
C PHE A 99 10.62 -7.48 8.16
N PRO A 100 10.30 -8.77 8.35
CA PRO A 100 10.02 -9.67 7.24
C PRO A 100 8.60 -9.45 6.71
N ALA A 101 8.42 -9.66 5.42
CA ALA A 101 7.09 -9.87 4.86
C ALA A 101 6.57 -11.26 5.29
N THR A 102 5.28 -11.38 5.62
CA THR A 102 4.70 -12.60 6.19
C THR A 102 3.25 -12.79 5.73
N PRO A 103 2.71 -14.03 5.72
CA PRO A 103 1.29 -14.23 5.43
C PRO A 103 0.38 -13.32 6.27
N GLY A 104 -0.54 -12.64 5.61
CA GLY A 104 -1.45 -11.66 6.22
C GLY A 104 -0.83 -10.27 6.36
N PHE A 105 -1.27 -9.53 7.38
CA PHE A 105 -0.75 -8.19 7.62
C PHE A 105 0.71 -8.22 8.07
N ASP A 106 1.56 -7.39 7.48
CA ASP A 106 2.95 -7.23 7.91
C ASP A 106 3.45 -5.77 7.88
N ALA A 107 4.56 -5.52 8.57
CA ALA A 107 5.19 -4.19 8.69
C ALA A 107 6.10 -3.83 7.48
N VAL A 108 5.88 -4.47 6.33
CA VAL A 108 6.60 -4.22 5.07
C VAL A 108 5.62 -3.75 4.00
N THR A 109 4.47 -4.41 3.88
CA THR A 109 3.48 -4.23 2.82
C THR A 109 2.04 -4.10 3.32
N GLY A 110 1.82 -4.16 4.63
CA GLY A 110 0.50 -3.99 5.24
C GLY A 110 -0.44 -5.12 4.84
N LEU A 111 -1.64 -4.79 4.37
CA LEU A 111 -2.63 -5.73 3.82
C LEU A 111 -2.28 -6.23 2.40
N GLY A 112 -1.11 -5.85 1.87
CA GLY A 112 -0.62 -6.24 0.55
C GLY A 112 -0.93 -5.23 -0.55
N THR A 113 -0.93 -5.70 -1.81
CA THR A 113 -1.17 -4.85 -2.99
C THR A 113 -2.63 -4.87 -3.42
N PRO A 114 -3.38 -3.76 -3.29
CA PRO A 114 -4.79 -3.71 -3.68
C PRO A 114 -4.99 -4.10 -5.14
N LEU A 115 -5.96 -4.97 -5.40
CA LEU A 115 -6.39 -5.33 -6.75
C LEU A 115 -7.64 -4.52 -7.10
N TRP A 116 -7.64 -3.85 -8.25
CA TRP A 116 -8.72 -2.94 -8.67
C TRP A 116 -10.12 -3.53 -8.44
N GLY A 117 -10.42 -4.72 -8.99
CA GLY A 117 -11.75 -5.31 -8.86
C GLY A 117 -12.19 -5.58 -7.42
N ARG A 118 -11.25 -5.96 -6.54
CA ARG A 118 -11.53 -6.21 -5.12
C ARG A 118 -11.72 -4.91 -4.35
N LEU A 119 -10.81 -3.95 -4.55
CA LEU A 119 -10.88 -2.63 -3.91
C LEU A 119 -12.14 -1.87 -4.32
N HIS A 120 -12.45 -1.86 -5.62
CA HIS A 120 -13.66 -1.24 -6.15
C HIS A 120 -14.92 -1.87 -5.54
N THR A 121 -15.05 -3.20 -5.58
CA THR A 121 -16.22 -3.89 -4.99
C THR A 121 -16.37 -3.57 -3.50
N LEU A 122 -15.25 -3.49 -2.77
CA LEU A 122 -15.25 -3.19 -1.35
C LEU A 122 -15.68 -1.75 -1.03
N LEU A 123 -15.32 -0.78 -1.86
CA LEU A 123 -15.51 0.65 -1.59
C LEU A 123 -16.69 1.28 -2.35
N ASP A 124 -17.21 0.63 -3.40
CA ASP A 124 -18.42 1.04 -4.13
C ASP A 124 -19.68 0.26 -3.71
N ALA A 125 -19.59 -0.63 -2.72
CA ALA A 125 -20.76 -1.10 -1.99
C ALA A 125 -21.60 0.11 -1.52
#